data_AF-A0A317LW96-F1
#
_entry.id   AF-A0A317LW96-F1
#
_cell.length_a   1.000
_cell.length_b   1.000
_cell.length_c   1.000
_cell.angle_alpha   90.00
_cell.angle_beta   90.00
_cell.angle_gamma   90.00
#
_symmetry.space_group_name_H-M   'P 1'
#
loop_
_entity.id
_entity.type
_entity.pdbx_description
1 polymer ?
#
loop_
_entity_poly.entity_id
_entity_poly.type
_entity_poly.pdbx_seq_one_letter_code
_entity_poly.pdbx_strand_id
1 'polypeptide(L)'
;MTSATQSNLNVSSQAVETASALRRLYFFRAGFSIVWIILVLALAKTNITIATVLFIIYPAWDAIATYFDIQANASSANKTPQYVNAVISIATTIGVILALQKGIPQALIVFGAWAILTGLIQLLLGLRRRKQLGGQWPMIISGGQSMLAGVSFIAMAHAPNQGITTLAGYAAFGAFYFLLTAFALSKTIKAGQATSAS
;
A
#
# COMPACT_ATOMS: atom_id res chain seq x y z
N MET A 1 40.61 -16.87 6.33
CA MET A 1 39.87 -15.63 6.67
C MET A 1 39.11 -15.02 5.48
N THR A 2 38.80 -15.78 4.41
CA THR A 2 38.37 -15.21 3.11
C THR A 2 36.89 -15.41 2.79
N SER A 3 36.28 -16.53 3.18
CA SER A 3 34.88 -16.86 2.80
C SER A 3 33.81 -16.08 3.58
N ALA A 4 34.02 -15.86 4.89
CA ALA A 4 33.06 -15.16 5.74
C ALA A 4 32.96 -13.66 5.41
N THR A 5 34.08 -13.03 5.03
CA THR A 5 34.10 -11.63 4.60
C THR A 5 33.38 -11.45 3.26
N GLN A 6 33.62 -12.35 2.29
CA GLN A 6 32.90 -12.33 1.01
C GLN A 6 31.40 -12.58 1.16
N SER A 7 30.98 -13.51 2.04
CA SER A 7 29.56 -13.72 2.29
C SER A 7 28.89 -12.50 2.91
N ASN A 8 29.58 -11.82 3.85
CA ASN A 8 29.05 -10.61 4.48
C ASN A 8 28.93 -9.44 3.50
N LEU A 9 29.89 -9.29 2.57
CA LEU A 9 29.84 -8.27 1.52
C LEU A 9 28.73 -8.54 0.49
N ASN A 10 28.47 -9.80 0.16
CA ASN A 10 27.37 -10.17 -0.74
C ASN A 10 25.99 -9.95 -0.09
N VAL A 11 25.87 -10.21 1.21
CA VAL A 11 24.63 -9.96 1.95
C VAL A 11 24.38 -8.46 2.09
N SER A 12 25.41 -7.66 2.38
CA SER A 12 25.27 -6.20 2.49
C SER A 12 24.92 -5.54 1.16
N SER A 13 25.54 -5.96 0.06
CA SER A 13 25.25 -5.44 -1.28
C SER A 13 23.83 -5.78 -1.72
N GLN A 14 23.38 -7.02 -1.52
CA GLN A 14 22.01 -7.43 -1.82
C GLN A 14 20.97 -6.67 -0.98
N ALA A 15 21.27 -6.41 0.30
CA ALA A 15 20.39 -5.63 1.16
C ALA A 15 20.28 -4.17 0.70
N VAL A 16 21.39 -3.55 0.27
CA VAL A 16 21.40 -2.17 -0.27
C VAL A 16 20.63 -2.09 -1.59
N GLU A 17 20.80 -3.08 -2.48
CA GLU A 17 20.07 -3.15 -3.75
C GLU A 17 18.55 -3.28 -3.51
N THR A 18 18.16 -4.21 -2.64
CA THR A 18 16.76 -4.41 -2.22
C THR A 18 16.18 -3.12 -1.64
N ALA A 19 16.87 -2.48 -0.70
CA ALA A 19 16.42 -1.24 -0.08
C ALA A 19 16.30 -0.10 -1.09
N SER A 20 17.20 -0.02 -2.08
CA SER A 20 17.17 0.98 -3.15
C SER A 20 15.99 0.78 -4.09
N ALA A 21 15.73 -0.46 -4.52
CA ALA A 21 14.59 -0.81 -5.35
C ALA A 21 13.26 -0.49 -4.64
N LEU A 22 13.14 -0.87 -3.36
CA LEU A 22 11.96 -0.57 -2.56
C LEU A 22 11.76 0.94 -2.34
N ARG A 23 12.82 1.68 -2.04
CA ARG A 23 12.74 3.13 -1.87
C ARG A 23 12.16 3.80 -3.11
N ARG A 24 12.64 3.41 -4.30
CA ARG A 24 12.13 3.91 -5.58
C ARG A 24 10.65 3.56 -5.77
N LEU A 25 10.27 2.32 -5.49
CA LEU A 25 8.89 1.86 -5.56
C LEU A 25 7.97 2.67 -4.63
N TYR A 26 8.38 2.92 -3.39
CA TYR A 26 7.58 3.69 -2.43
C TYR A 26 7.42 5.15 -2.85
N PHE A 27 8.44 5.78 -3.46
CA PHE A 27 8.26 7.10 -4.07
C PHE A 27 7.27 7.09 -5.23
N PHE A 28 7.31 6.08 -6.11
CA PHE A 28 6.31 5.95 -7.18
C PHE A 28 4.90 5.75 -6.63
N ARG A 29 4.73 4.92 -5.59
CA ARG A 29 3.43 4.72 -4.93
C ARG A 29 2.91 6.02 -4.30
N ALA A 30 3.78 6.80 -3.66
CA ALA A 30 3.43 8.10 -3.09
C ALA A 30 3.03 9.10 -4.19
N GLY A 31 3.83 9.20 -5.26
CA GLY A 31 3.56 10.08 -6.40
C GLY A 31 2.22 9.76 -7.08
N PHE A 32 1.96 8.47 -7.35
CA PHE A 32 0.67 8.02 -7.85
C PHE A 32 -0.48 8.42 -6.92
N SER A 33 -0.34 8.18 -5.61
CA SER A 33 -1.39 8.50 -4.64
C SER A 33 -1.69 10.01 -4.61
N ILE A 34 -0.66 10.86 -4.66
CA ILE A 34 -0.80 12.31 -4.70
C ILE A 34 -1.52 12.76 -5.98
N VAL A 35 -1.08 12.27 -7.15
CA VAL A 35 -1.72 12.59 -8.43
C VAL A 35 -3.18 12.12 -8.43
N TRP A 36 -3.43 10.91 -7.95
CA TRP A 36 -4.77 10.34 -7.85
C TRP A 36 -5.68 11.19 -6.95
N ILE A 37 -5.20 11.63 -5.79
CA ILE A 37 -5.95 12.52 -4.88
C ILE A 37 -6.29 13.84 -5.58
N ILE A 38 -5.31 14.46 -6.26
CA ILE A 38 -5.53 15.71 -6.99
C ILE A 38 -6.61 15.52 -8.07
N LEU A 39 -6.53 14.45 -8.86
CA LEU A 39 -7.52 14.15 -9.90
C LEU A 39 -8.92 13.90 -9.31
N VAL A 40 -9.01 13.19 -8.18
CA VAL A 40 -10.27 12.96 -7.47
C VAL A 40 -10.90 14.27 -7.01
N LEU A 41 -10.12 15.13 -6.36
CA LEU A 41 -10.63 16.38 -5.80
C LEU A 41 -10.99 17.40 -6.89
N ALA A 42 -10.21 17.45 -7.97
CA ALA A 42 -10.39 18.42 -9.04
C ALA A 42 -11.49 18.02 -10.04
N LEU A 43 -11.61 16.74 -10.38
CA LEU A 43 -12.36 16.31 -11.58
C LEU A 43 -13.49 15.32 -11.28
N ALA A 44 -13.41 14.53 -10.21
CA ALA A 44 -14.33 13.40 -10.05
C ALA A 44 -15.74 13.78 -9.60
N LYS A 45 -15.94 14.99 -9.04
CA LYS A 45 -17.28 15.48 -8.69
C LYS A 45 -18.12 15.87 -9.90
N THR A 46 -17.47 16.35 -10.97
CA THR A 46 -18.13 16.90 -12.15
C THR A 46 -18.11 15.94 -13.34
N ASN A 47 -17.30 14.88 -13.29
CA ASN A 47 -17.15 13.93 -14.38
C ASN A 47 -17.20 12.48 -13.88
N ILE A 48 -18.33 11.81 -14.15
CA ILE A 48 -18.58 10.43 -13.71
C ILE A 48 -17.65 9.41 -14.37
N THR A 49 -17.23 9.66 -15.62
CA THR A 49 -16.27 8.80 -16.33
C THR A 49 -14.92 8.83 -15.64
N ILE A 50 -14.44 10.03 -15.27
CA ILE A 50 -13.19 10.19 -14.51
C ILE A 50 -13.31 9.52 -13.14
N ALA A 51 -14.42 9.71 -12.41
CA ALA A 51 -14.64 9.03 -11.14
C ALA A 51 -14.57 7.50 -11.28
N THR A 52 -15.23 6.95 -12.30
CA THR A 52 -15.24 5.50 -12.60
C THR A 52 -13.82 4.98 -12.88
N VAL A 53 -13.06 5.68 -13.73
CA VAL A 53 -11.66 5.31 -14.03
C VAL A 53 -10.80 5.37 -12.77
N LEU A 54 -10.95 6.40 -11.95
CA LEU A 54 -10.18 6.58 -10.72
C LEU A 54 -10.51 5.50 -9.67
N PHE A 55 -11.78 5.06 -9.57
CA PHE A 55 -12.16 3.93 -8.73
C PHE A 55 -11.45 2.64 -9.15
N ILE A 56 -11.36 2.36 -10.46
CA ILE A 56 -10.77 1.12 -10.98
C ILE A 56 -9.24 1.16 -10.88
N ILE A 57 -8.62 2.28 -11.26
CA ILE A 57 -7.16 2.37 -11.37
C ILE A 57 -6.46 2.27 -10.01
N TYR A 58 -7.12 2.64 -8.91
CA TYR A 58 -6.50 2.63 -7.59
C TYR A 58 -6.13 1.21 -7.10
N PRO A 59 -7.06 0.24 -7.01
CA PRO A 59 -6.75 -1.14 -6.63
C PRO A 59 -5.91 -1.85 -7.71
N ALA A 60 -6.10 -1.49 -8.99
CA ALA A 60 -5.27 -2.03 -10.06
C ALA A 60 -3.81 -1.62 -9.89
N TRP A 61 -3.56 -0.35 -9.58
CA TRP A 61 -2.23 0.16 -9.27
C TRP A 61 -1.65 -0.51 -8.03
N ASP A 62 -2.45 -0.74 -6.98
CA ASP A 62 -1.96 -1.43 -5.78
C ASP A 62 -1.50 -2.87 -6.09
N ALA A 63 -2.21 -3.58 -6.95
CA ALA A 63 -1.80 -4.90 -7.43
C ALA A 63 -0.48 -4.83 -8.21
N ILE A 64 -0.35 -3.90 -9.16
CA ILE A 64 0.89 -3.69 -9.95
C ILE A 64 2.06 -3.34 -9.04
N ALA A 65 1.85 -2.41 -8.11
CA ALA A 65 2.89 -1.98 -7.20
C ALA A 65 3.28 -3.10 -6.22
N THR A 66 2.35 -4.00 -5.88
CA THR A 66 2.63 -5.19 -5.05
C THR A 66 3.41 -6.23 -5.82
N TYR A 67 3.14 -6.40 -7.11
CA TYR A 67 3.98 -7.22 -7.98
C TYR A 67 5.43 -6.69 -8.02
N PHE A 68 5.63 -5.39 -8.20
CA PHE A 68 6.98 -4.82 -8.16
C PHE A 68 7.66 -4.92 -6.78
N ASP A 69 6.89 -4.93 -5.70
CA ASP A 69 7.41 -5.20 -4.34
C ASP A 69 7.95 -6.63 -4.25
N ILE A 70 7.19 -7.63 -4.72
CA ILE A 70 7.60 -9.03 -4.80
C ILE A 70 8.92 -9.18 -5.58
N GLN A 71 9.04 -8.48 -6.71
CA GLN A 71 10.23 -8.50 -7.54
C GLN A 71 11.43 -7.82 -6.84
N ALA A 72 11.21 -6.69 -6.17
CA ALA A 72 12.25 -6.00 -5.41
C ALA A 72 12.74 -6.82 -4.21
N ASN A 73 11.86 -7.64 -3.62
CA ASN A 73 12.14 -8.52 -2.48
C ASN A 73 12.36 -9.98 -2.88
N ALA A 74 12.99 -10.24 -4.02
CA ALA A 74 13.16 -11.60 -4.57
C ALA A 74 13.82 -12.60 -3.59
N SER A 75 14.73 -12.15 -2.74
CA SER A 75 15.43 -12.96 -1.73
C SER A 75 14.63 -13.20 -0.44
N SER A 76 13.45 -12.58 -0.27
CA SER A 76 12.64 -12.76 0.94
C SER A 76 12.16 -14.21 1.08
N ALA A 77 12.39 -14.81 2.26
CA ALA A 77 11.98 -16.16 2.62
C ALA A 77 10.46 -16.34 2.70
N ASN A 78 9.70 -15.27 2.97
CA ASN A 78 8.25 -15.30 3.02
C ASN A 78 7.65 -14.12 2.24
N LYS A 79 6.91 -14.45 1.17
CA LYS A 79 6.21 -13.49 0.29
C LYS A 79 4.69 -13.61 0.38
N THR A 80 4.17 -14.44 1.29
CA THR A 80 2.74 -14.69 1.44
C THR A 80 1.93 -13.41 1.64
N PRO A 81 2.35 -12.42 2.48
CA PRO A 81 1.59 -11.19 2.65
C PRO A 81 1.43 -10.39 1.34
N GLN A 82 2.48 -10.34 0.51
CA GLN A 82 2.45 -9.64 -0.77
C GLN A 82 1.54 -10.37 -1.78
N TYR A 83 1.60 -11.69 -1.84
CA TYR A 83 0.69 -12.45 -2.70
C TYR A 83 -0.77 -12.28 -2.30
N VAL A 84 -1.06 -12.35 -0.99
CA VAL A 84 -2.41 -12.12 -0.46
C VAL A 84 -2.88 -10.71 -0.82
N ASN A 85 -2.02 -9.69 -0.66
CA ASN A 85 -2.39 -8.32 -1.05
C ASN A 85 -2.65 -8.21 -2.56
N ALA A 86 -1.81 -8.79 -3.41
CA ALA A 86 -2.00 -8.77 -4.85
C ALA A 86 -3.34 -9.43 -5.27
N VAL A 87 -3.65 -10.60 -4.72
CA VAL A 87 -4.93 -11.30 -4.98
C VAL A 87 -6.11 -10.47 -4.53
N ILE A 88 -6.04 -9.91 -3.32
CA ILE A 88 -7.10 -9.04 -2.78
C ILE A 88 -7.28 -7.81 -3.69
N SER A 89 -6.21 -7.14 -4.11
CA SER A 89 -6.30 -5.93 -4.94
C SER A 89 -6.79 -6.22 -6.36
N ILE A 90 -6.45 -7.37 -6.95
CA ILE A 90 -7.04 -7.83 -8.22
C ILE A 90 -8.54 -8.11 -8.04
N ALA A 91 -8.92 -8.85 -7.00
CA ALA A 91 -10.32 -9.15 -6.70
C ALA A 91 -11.13 -7.86 -6.46
N THR A 92 -10.58 -6.90 -5.74
CA THR A 92 -11.18 -5.57 -5.53
C THR A 92 -11.33 -4.83 -6.84
N THR A 93 -10.33 -4.85 -7.72
CA THR A 93 -10.42 -4.20 -9.04
C THR A 93 -11.60 -4.74 -9.84
N ILE A 94 -11.74 -6.06 -9.92
CA ILE A 94 -12.86 -6.72 -10.61
C ILE A 94 -14.19 -6.39 -9.90
N GLY A 95 -14.22 -6.48 -8.58
CA GLY A 95 -15.40 -6.17 -7.77
C GLY A 95 -15.88 -4.73 -7.96
N VAL A 96 -14.97 -3.77 -8.06
CA VAL A 96 -15.25 -2.36 -8.32
C VAL A 96 -15.84 -2.17 -9.72
N ILE A 97 -15.25 -2.81 -10.74
CA ILE A 97 -15.79 -2.76 -12.11
C ILE A 97 -17.25 -3.24 -12.14
N LEU A 98 -17.53 -4.38 -11.50
CA LEU A 98 -18.88 -4.94 -11.44
C LEU A 98 -19.84 -4.07 -10.59
N ALA A 99 -19.34 -3.50 -9.48
CA ALA A 99 -20.13 -2.67 -8.60
C ALA A 99 -20.50 -1.33 -9.24
N LEU A 100 -19.60 -0.72 -10.02
CA LEU A 100 -19.85 0.53 -10.74
C LEU A 100 -21.01 0.41 -11.74
N GLN A 101 -21.28 -0.78 -12.27
CA GLN A 101 -22.47 -1.04 -13.11
C GLN A 101 -23.79 -0.84 -12.36
N LYS A 102 -23.77 -0.90 -11.02
CA LYS A 102 -24.91 -0.68 -10.13
C LYS A 102 -24.92 0.72 -9.50
N GLY A 103 -23.82 1.45 -9.62
CA GLY A 103 -23.66 2.80 -9.10
C GLY A 103 -22.40 3.01 -8.26
N ILE A 104 -22.10 4.28 -7.99
CA ILE A 104 -20.99 4.70 -7.12
C ILE A 104 -21.13 4.18 -5.67
N PRO A 105 -22.33 4.15 -5.04
CA PRO A 105 -22.48 3.61 -3.68
C PRO A 105 -21.97 2.17 -3.56
N GLN A 106 -22.26 1.32 -4.53
CA GLN A 106 -21.84 -0.08 -4.53
C GLN A 106 -20.32 -0.20 -4.67
N ALA A 107 -19.69 0.66 -5.48
CA ALA A 107 -18.24 0.71 -5.59
C ALA A 107 -17.59 1.13 -4.26
N LEU A 108 -18.18 2.10 -3.54
CA LEU A 108 -17.73 2.47 -2.19
C LEU A 108 -17.83 1.31 -1.19
N ILE A 109 -18.89 0.50 -1.27
CA ILE A 109 -19.05 -0.68 -0.40
C ILE A 109 -17.93 -1.69 -0.66
N VAL A 110 -17.61 -1.96 -1.93
CA VAL A 110 -16.51 -2.87 -2.30
C VAL A 110 -15.16 -2.32 -1.80
N PHE A 111 -14.91 -1.03 -1.97
CA PHE A 111 -13.72 -0.38 -1.42
C PHE A 111 -13.67 -0.44 0.11
N GLY A 112 -14.80 -0.26 0.78
CA GLY A 112 -14.90 -0.36 2.22
C GLY A 112 -14.60 -1.78 2.72
N ALA A 113 -15.14 -2.80 2.06
CA ALA A 113 -14.82 -4.20 2.36
C ALA A 113 -13.33 -4.49 2.17
N TRP A 114 -12.73 -3.99 1.08
CA TRP A 114 -11.29 -4.08 0.85
C TRP A 114 -10.46 -3.44 1.97
N ALA A 115 -10.80 -2.22 2.38
CA ALA A 115 -10.11 -1.49 3.45
C ALA A 115 -10.26 -2.18 4.83
N ILE A 116 -11.41 -2.81 5.11
CA ILE A 116 -11.62 -3.61 6.32
C ILE A 116 -10.75 -4.86 6.29
N LEU A 117 -10.79 -5.63 5.19
CA LEU A 117 -10.06 -6.89 5.08
C LEU A 117 -8.54 -6.68 5.18
N THR A 118 -8.01 -5.73 4.41
CA THR A 118 -6.58 -5.39 4.44
C THR A 118 -6.17 -4.80 5.79
N GLY A 119 -7.00 -3.93 6.37
CA GLY A 119 -6.79 -3.36 7.71
C GLY A 119 -6.76 -4.41 8.81
N LEU A 120 -7.69 -5.37 8.78
CA LEU A 120 -7.74 -6.47 9.73
C LEU A 120 -6.51 -7.38 9.63
N ILE A 121 -6.08 -7.70 8.41
CA ILE A 121 -4.84 -8.46 8.18
C ILE A 121 -3.65 -7.71 8.78
N GLN A 122 -3.53 -6.39 8.54
CA GLN A 122 -2.45 -5.58 9.11
C GLN A 122 -2.49 -5.56 10.64
N LEU A 123 -3.69 -5.36 11.21
CA LEU A 123 -3.90 -5.32 12.66
C LEU A 123 -3.49 -6.64 13.32
N LEU A 124 -3.97 -7.77 12.80
CA LEU A 124 -3.66 -9.10 13.33
C LEU A 124 -2.16 -9.42 13.21
N LEU A 125 -1.55 -9.10 12.07
CA LEU A 125 -0.11 -9.29 11.87
C LEU A 125 0.70 -8.41 12.83
N GLY A 126 0.33 -7.14 12.99
CA GLY A 126 0.96 -6.22 13.93
C GLY A 126 0.85 -6.71 15.37
N LEU A 127 -0.33 -7.18 15.79
CA LEU A 127 -0.56 -7.77 17.12
C LEU A 127 0.24 -9.05 17.37
N ARG A 128 0.39 -9.91 16.36
CA ARG A 128 1.22 -11.12 16.47
C ARG A 128 2.70 -10.78 16.58
N ARG A 129 3.19 -9.88 15.72
CA ARG A 129 4.61 -9.51 15.62
C ARG A 129 5.06 -8.61 16.77
N ARG A 130 4.18 -7.81 17.38
CA ARG A 130 4.57 -6.90 18.48
C ARG A 130 5.22 -7.64 19.65
N LYS A 131 4.77 -8.87 19.94
CA LYS A 131 5.30 -9.69 21.03
C LYS A 131 6.69 -10.27 20.72
N GLN A 132 7.03 -10.42 19.45
CA GLN A 132 8.26 -11.07 18.99
C GLN A 132 9.36 -10.07 18.62
N LEU A 133 8.98 -8.92 18.05
CA LEU A 133 9.92 -8.00 17.38
C LEU A 133 9.92 -6.57 17.95
N GLY A 134 8.97 -6.22 18.83
CA GLY A 134 8.77 -4.83 19.27
C GLY A 134 8.42 -3.87 18.12
N GLY A 135 8.04 -2.63 18.44
CA GLY A 135 7.91 -1.56 17.43
C GLY A 135 6.81 -1.67 16.38
N GLN A 136 5.86 -2.62 16.49
CA GLN A 136 4.80 -2.84 15.49
C GLN A 136 3.56 -1.96 15.69
N TRP A 137 3.59 -1.01 16.62
CA TRP A 137 2.47 -0.09 16.89
C TRP A 137 2.01 0.71 15.65
N PRO A 138 2.89 1.18 14.75
CA PRO A 138 2.44 1.86 13.53
C PRO A 138 1.56 0.98 12.63
N MET A 139 1.86 -0.32 12.53
CA MET A 139 1.09 -1.29 11.73
C MET A 139 -0.27 -1.61 12.38
N ILE A 140 -0.33 -1.64 13.71
CA ILE A 140 -1.58 -1.80 14.46
C ILE A 140 -2.49 -0.59 14.25
N ILE A 141 -1.93 0.61 14.37
CA ILE A 141 -2.66 1.87 14.18
C ILE A 141 -3.15 1.99 12.73
N SER A 142 -2.29 1.72 11.73
CA SER A 142 -2.68 1.77 10.32
C SER A 142 -3.78 0.77 9.99
N GLY A 143 -3.68 -0.46 10.53
CA GLY A 143 -4.70 -1.49 10.36
C GLY A 143 -6.05 -1.06 10.94
N GLY A 144 -6.05 -0.53 12.16
CA GLY A 144 -7.25 -0.01 12.80
C GLY A 144 -7.88 1.17 12.04
N GLN A 145 -7.06 2.13 11.60
CA GLN A 145 -7.50 3.26 10.80
C GLN A 145 -8.14 2.81 9.47
N SER A 146 -7.54 1.83 8.80
CA SER A 146 -8.07 1.27 7.55
C SER A 146 -9.43 0.61 7.77
N MET A 147 -9.60 -0.13 8.86
CA MET A 147 -10.90 -0.71 9.21
C MET A 147 -11.96 0.37 9.48
N LEU A 148 -11.63 1.41 10.25
CA LEU A 148 -12.56 2.52 10.52
C LEU A 148 -12.94 3.29 9.26
N ALA A 149 -11.97 3.53 8.36
CA ALA A 149 -12.23 4.13 7.06
C ALA A 149 -13.17 3.26 6.23
N GLY A 150 -12.93 1.94 6.16
CA GLY A 150 -13.77 1.03 5.41
C GLY A 150 -15.20 0.91 5.95
N VAL A 151 -15.37 0.90 7.28
CA VAL A 151 -16.70 0.97 7.91
C VAL A 151 -17.41 2.27 7.53
N SER A 152 -16.70 3.40 7.59
CA SER A 152 -17.25 4.71 7.18
C SER A 152 -17.68 4.71 5.71
N PHE A 153 -16.89 4.12 4.81
CA PHE A 153 -17.24 4.03 3.39
C PHE A 153 -18.52 3.24 3.14
N ILE A 154 -18.71 2.13 3.86
CA ILE A 154 -19.92 1.32 3.74
C ILE A 154 -21.12 2.05 4.34
N ALA A 155 -20.98 2.58 5.57
CA ALA A 155 -22.06 3.24 6.29
C ALA A 155 -22.56 4.50 5.56
N MET A 156 -21.64 5.23 4.91
CA MET A 156 -21.95 6.47 4.20
C MET A 156 -22.19 6.24 2.70
N ALA A 157 -22.10 5.02 2.18
CA ALA A 157 -22.15 4.76 0.73
C ALA A 157 -23.37 5.38 0.02
N HIS A 158 -24.52 5.39 0.69
CA HIS A 158 -25.79 5.92 0.15
C HIS A 158 -26.12 7.34 0.63
N ALA A 159 -25.28 7.95 1.46
CA ALA A 159 -25.55 9.30 1.93
C ALA A 159 -25.38 10.33 0.79
N PRO A 160 -26.14 11.44 0.81
CA PRO A 160 -26.02 12.47 -0.21
C PRO A 160 -24.59 13.01 -0.33
N ASN A 161 -24.19 13.32 -1.56
CA ASN A 161 -22.86 13.86 -1.90
C ASN A 161 -21.67 12.96 -1.53
N GLN A 162 -21.90 11.70 -1.17
CA GLN A 162 -20.82 10.72 -0.98
C GLN A 162 -20.42 10.10 -2.32
N GLY A 163 -19.13 9.81 -2.45
CA GLY A 163 -18.54 9.33 -3.69
C GLY A 163 -17.04 9.13 -3.52
N ILE A 164 -16.31 9.02 -4.64
CA ILE A 164 -14.86 8.75 -4.63
C ILE A 164 -14.03 9.76 -3.84
N THR A 165 -14.53 10.99 -3.64
CA THR A 165 -13.85 12.00 -2.82
C THR A 165 -13.70 11.59 -1.36
N THR A 166 -14.54 10.69 -0.86
CA THR A 166 -14.41 10.10 0.49
C THR A 166 -13.13 9.28 0.63
N LEU A 167 -12.66 8.69 -0.47
CA LEU A 167 -11.44 7.88 -0.50
C LEU A 167 -10.17 8.72 -0.51
N ALA A 168 -10.25 10.02 -0.80
CA ALA A 168 -9.09 10.90 -0.88
C ALA A 168 -8.31 10.95 0.45
N GLY A 169 -9.02 11.00 1.59
CA GLY A 169 -8.40 10.96 2.91
C GLY A 169 -7.65 9.65 3.16
N TYR A 170 -8.23 8.52 2.77
CA TYR A 170 -7.58 7.21 2.88
C TYR A 170 -6.33 7.13 2.01
N ALA A 171 -6.39 7.60 0.77
CA ALA A 171 -5.23 7.66 -0.12
C ALA A 171 -4.13 8.60 0.41
N ALA A 172 -4.50 9.70 1.08
CA ALA A 172 -3.53 10.62 1.68
C ALA A 172 -2.72 9.97 2.80
N PHE A 173 -3.36 9.17 3.66
CA PHE A 173 -2.65 8.36 4.64
C PHE A 173 -1.71 7.35 3.97
N GLY A 174 -2.16 6.69 2.89
CA GLY A 174 -1.30 5.82 2.09
C GLY A 174 -0.05 6.53 1.58
N ALA A 175 -0.21 7.72 0.98
CA ALA A 175 0.89 8.55 0.50
C ALA A 175 1.88 8.90 1.63
N PHE A 176 1.38 9.27 2.81
CA PHE A 176 2.19 9.56 3.98
C PHE A 176 3.04 8.34 4.40
N TYR A 177 2.45 7.15 4.52
CA TYR A 177 3.17 5.95 4.90
C TYR A 177 4.19 5.50 3.85
N PHE A 178 3.89 5.68 2.56
CA PHE A 178 4.83 5.39 1.49
C PHE A 178 6.06 6.33 1.56
N LEU A 179 5.85 7.63 1.75
CA LEU A 179 6.94 8.58 1.93
C LEU A 179 7.77 8.27 3.17
N LEU A 180 7.11 8.01 4.31
CA LEU A 180 7.77 7.64 5.55
C LEU A 180 8.70 6.42 5.36
N THR A 181 8.20 5.39 4.66
CA THR A 181 8.97 4.18 4.36
C THR A 181 10.14 4.46 3.41
N ALA A 182 9.93 5.27 2.37
CA ALA A 182 11.00 5.67 1.44
C ALA A 182 12.13 6.44 2.14
N PHE A 183 11.79 7.34 3.06
CA PHE A 183 12.78 8.07 3.87
C PHE A 183 13.49 7.16 4.87
N ALA A 184 12.79 6.22 5.49
CA ALA A 184 13.41 5.23 6.37
C ALA A 184 14.45 4.37 5.62
N LEU A 185 14.10 3.87 4.43
CA LEU A 185 15.02 3.08 3.58
C LEU A 185 16.26 3.87 3.14
N SER A 186 16.16 5.19 3.01
CA SER A 186 17.31 6.05 2.70
C SER A 186 18.41 5.96 3.77
N LYS A 187 18.03 5.75 5.04
CA LYS A 187 18.99 5.55 6.14
C LYS A 187 19.65 4.18 6.05
N THR A 188 18.88 3.14 5.75
CA THR A 188 19.38 1.76 5.57
C THR A 188 20.39 1.67 4.43
N ILE A 189 20.12 2.32 3.30
CA ILE A 189 21.03 2.37 2.14
C ILE A 189 22.38 3.00 2.53
N LYS A 190 22.35 4.17 3.19
CA LYS A 190 23.57 4.87 3.63
C LYS A 190 24.40 4.03 4.61
N ALA A 191 23.74 3.37 5.56
CA ALA A 191 24.41 2.51 6.53
C ALA A 191 25.08 1.30 5.85
N GLY A 192 24.38 0.63 4.93
CA GLY A 192 24.92 -0.53 4.21
C GLY A 192 26.11 -0.17 3.30
N GLN A 193 26.08 1.00 2.66
CA GLN A 193 27.19 1.50 1.86
C GLN A 193 28.45 1.78 2.69
N ALA A 194 28.30 2.33 3.90
CA ALA A 194 29.41 2.57 4.81
C ALA A 194 30.09 1.26 5.25
N THR A 195 29.31 0.20 5.51
CA THR A 195 29.83 -1.13 5.89
C THR A 195 30.50 -1.87 4.72
N SER A 196 30.09 -1.63 3.47
CA SER A 196 30.77 -2.21 2.30
C SER A 196 32.09 -1.52 1.93
N ALA A 197 32.34 -0.31 2.46
CA ALA A 197 33.52 0.50 2.16
C ALA A 197 34.63 0.38 3.23
N SER A 198 34.33 -0.25 4.37
CA SER A 198 35.25 -0.51 5.49
C SER A 198 35.80 -1.93 5.46
#